data_AF-A0A523CAN8-F1
#
_entry.id   AF-A0A523CAN8-F1
#
_cell.length_a   1.000
_cell.length_b   1.000
_cell.length_c   1.000
_cell.angle_alpha   90.00
_cell.angle_beta   90.00
_cell.angle_gamma   90.00
#
_symmetry.space_group_name_H-M   'P 1'
#
loop_
_entity.id
_entity.type
_entity.pdbx_description
1 polymer ?
#
loop_
_entity_poly.entity_id
_entity_poly.type
_entity_poly.pdbx_seq_one_letter_code
_entity_poly.pdbx_strand_id
1 'polypeptide(L)'
;MFDDLTTYYHENVVSTYMDYRDIKRSGTAGRSRDIRNAIIAASALFHLREHLPRPNQPTRAATEKLCPEYGLLGDIVNAAKHKSISRNTPHGTPLLADATQIDERIVLTEYLDEKGPYRFAEKTVIAKLSDGSERDLFEILTVVMNYWENFLYSLGILPSLRIFPNDSNKHPRTRKEWEENRLDFEIVKGHRFHQSMRLQRFNYQTETIEPIDLTGSQVKFNIYKPAYEINLSLTHDASGKEFKKTITLSDDESETVAHCKTDEDRQAYINSLPCAHEALRQLAIEAGVVNDSADTLNISNKEGT
;
A
#
# COMPACT_ATOMS: atom_id res chain seq x y z
N MET A 1 -34.56 4.17 -14.26
CA MET A 1 -34.35 4.45 -12.83
C MET A 1 -34.56 3.11 -12.16
N PHE A 2 -33.59 2.60 -11.38
CA PHE A 2 -33.57 1.21 -10.92
C PHE A 2 -34.94 0.77 -10.39
N ASP A 3 -35.49 -0.30 -10.97
CA ASP A 3 -36.83 -0.80 -10.60
C ASP A 3 -36.84 -1.37 -9.16
N ASP A 4 -35.65 -1.65 -8.61
CA ASP A 4 -35.44 -2.15 -7.25
C ASP A 4 -34.33 -1.35 -6.55
N LEU A 5 -34.68 -0.67 -5.46
CA LEU A 5 -33.74 0.06 -4.60
C LEU A 5 -32.72 -0.88 -3.95
N THR A 6 -33.10 -2.12 -3.68
CA THR A 6 -32.21 -3.14 -3.13
C THR A 6 -31.11 -3.47 -4.14
N THR A 7 -31.45 -3.69 -5.40
CA THR A 7 -30.47 -3.86 -6.48
C THR A 7 -29.55 -2.65 -6.59
N TYR A 8 -30.11 -1.43 -6.61
CA TYR A 8 -29.29 -0.21 -6.66
C TYR A 8 -28.28 -0.13 -5.50
N TYR A 9 -28.74 -0.35 -4.27
CA TYR A 9 -27.91 -0.30 -3.07
C TYR A 9 -26.78 -1.33 -3.13
N HIS A 10 -27.08 -2.56 -3.54
CA HIS A 10 -26.07 -3.61 -3.65
C HIS A 10 -25.04 -3.31 -4.74
N GLU A 11 -25.48 -2.98 -5.96
CA GLU A 11 -24.59 -2.80 -7.11
C GLU A 11 -23.75 -1.54 -7.00
N ASN A 12 -24.28 -0.45 -6.43
CA ASN A 12 -23.62 0.85 -6.47
C ASN A 12 -22.99 1.25 -5.14
N VAL A 13 -23.53 0.82 -4.01
CA VAL A 13 -23.05 1.22 -2.68
C VAL A 13 -22.27 0.09 -2.02
N VAL A 14 -22.87 -1.10 -1.91
CA VAL A 14 -22.18 -2.24 -1.28
C VAL A 14 -20.96 -2.63 -2.12
N SER A 15 -21.09 -2.76 -3.44
CA SER A 15 -19.97 -3.14 -4.31
C SER A 15 -18.81 -2.16 -4.19
N THR A 16 -19.06 -0.85 -4.30
CA THR A 16 -17.98 0.15 -4.25
C THR A 16 -17.30 0.24 -2.89
N TYR A 17 -18.05 0.05 -1.80
CA TYR A 17 -17.48 -0.08 -0.46
C TYR A 17 -16.58 -1.32 -0.35
N MET A 18 -17.05 -2.46 -0.84
CA MET A 18 -16.30 -3.73 -0.81
C MET A 18 -15.05 -3.67 -1.67
N ASP A 19 -15.13 -3.07 -2.86
CA ASP A 19 -14.00 -2.85 -3.76
C ASP A 19 -12.91 -2.02 -3.05
N TYR A 20 -13.29 -0.93 -2.36
CA TYR A 20 -12.31 -0.17 -1.59
C TYR A 20 -11.74 -0.96 -0.40
N ARG A 21 -12.56 -1.73 0.32
CA ARG A 21 -12.09 -2.58 1.42
C ARG A 21 -11.04 -3.58 0.94
N ASP A 22 -11.30 -4.23 -0.19
CA ASP A 22 -10.40 -5.24 -0.75
C ASP A 22 -9.13 -4.58 -1.30
N ILE A 23 -9.24 -3.39 -1.89
CA ILE A 23 -8.08 -2.57 -2.25
C ILE A 23 -7.27 -2.19 -1.02
N LYS A 24 -7.87 -1.67 0.06
CA LYS A 24 -7.16 -1.29 1.29
C LYS A 24 -6.35 -2.47 1.85
N ARG A 25 -6.91 -3.69 1.79
CA ARG A 25 -6.27 -4.93 2.23
C ARG A 25 -5.25 -5.49 1.24
N SER A 26 -5.18 -4.97 0.02
CA SER A 26 -4.22 -5.46 -0.96
C SER A 26 -2.80 -5.10 -0.53
N GLY A 27 -1.84 -5.98 -0.77
CA GLY A 27 -0.41 -5.73 -0.51
C GLY A 27 0.24 -4.76 -1.48
N THR A 28 -0.47 -3.76 -2.02
CA THR A 28 0.08 -2.88 -3.07
C THR A 28 -0.37 -1.44 -2.88
N ALA A 29 0.57 -0.51 -2.71
CA ALA A 29 0.33 0.93 -2.60
C ALA A 29 0.79 1.69 -3.85
N GLY A 30 0.35 2.96 -3.97
CA GLY A 30 0.75 3.85 -5.05
C GLY A 30 -0.31 4.06 -6.12
N ARG A 31 0.08 4.79 -7.18
CA ARG A 31 -0.79 5.24 -8.28
C ARG A 31 -2.07 5.98 -7.85
N SER A 32 -2.12 6.46 -6.61
CA SER A 32 -3.32 7.05 -5.99
C SER A 32 -4.55 6.14 -6.06
N ARG A 33 -4.34 4.82 -6.09
CA ARG A 33 -5.42 3.84 -6.23
C ARG A 33 -6.32 3.88 -5.00
N ASP A 34 -5.73 3.87 -3.81
CA ASP A 34 -6.46 3.81 -2.55
C ASP A 34 -7.32 5.05 -2.34
N ILE A 35 -6.72 6.25 -2.46
CA ILE A 35 -7.49 7.50 -2.34
C ILE A 35 -8.61 7.60 -3.38
N ARG A 36 -8.38 7.19 -4.63
CA ARG A 36 -9.42 7.22 -5.68
C ARG A 36 -10.60 6.33 -5.32
N ASN A 37 -10.33 5.08 -4.92
CA ASN A 37 -11.38 4.12 -4.59
C ASN A 37 -12.10 4.50 -3.29
N ALA A 38 -11.38 5.07 -2.32
CA ALA A 38 -11.99 5.61 -1.11
C ALA A 38 -12.99 6.75 -1.41
N ILE A 39 -12.62 7.66 -2.32
CA ILE A 39 -13.51 8.76 -2.75
C ILE A 39 -14.71 8.24 -3.55
N ILE A 40 -14.54 7.20 -4.37
CA ILE A 40 -15.66 6.55 -5.09
C ILE A 40 -16.66 5.96 -4.08
N ALA A 41 -16.17 5.17 -3.12
CA ALA A 41 -17.00 4.60 -2.06
C ALA A 41 -17.69 5.70 -1.23
N ALA A 42 -16.95 6.77 -0.88
CA ALA A 42 -17.49 7.92 -0.16
C ALA A 42 -18.64 8.60 -0.93
N SER A 43 -18.47 8.80 -2.24
CA SER A 43 -19.47 9.41 -3.10
C SER A 43 -20.73 8.55 -3.20
N ALA A 44 -20.58 7.23 -3.37
CA ALA A 44 -21.72 6.31 -3.41
C ALA A 44 -22.52 6.32 -2.11
N LEU A 45 -21.84 6.23 -0.97
CA LEU A 45 -22.47 6.29 0.36
C LEU A 45 -23.12 7.64 0.65
N PHE A 46 -22.50 8.74 0.24
CA PHE A 46 -23.05 10.08 0.44
C PHE A 46 -24.32 10.29 -0.40
N HIS A 47 -24.32 9.90 -1.67
CA HIS A 47 -25.44 10.15 -2.58
C HIS A 47 -26.61 9.17 -2.45
N LEU A 48 -26.46 8.03 -1.75
CA LEU A 48 -27.55 7.05 -1.57
C LEU A 48 -28.88 7.68 -1.09
N ARG A 49 -28.80 8.67 -0.21
CA ARG A 49 -29.97 9.44 0.27
C ARG A 49 -30.84 9.99 -0.86
N GLU A 50 -30.23 10.38 -1.99
CA GLU A 50 -30.91 10.98 -3.14
C GLU A 50 -31.72 9.95 -3.95
N HIS A 51 -31.42 8.67 -3.77
CA HIS A 51 -32.07 7.55 -4.45
C HIS A 51 -33.21 6.90 -3.65
N LEU A 52 -33.44 7.34 -2.40
CA LEU A 52 -34.52 6.81 -1.58
C LEU A 52 -35.89 7.32 -2.05
N PRO A 53 -36.93 6.47 -2.10
CA PRO A 53 -38.27 6.87 -2.49
C PRO A 53 -38.90 7.80 -1.44
N ARG A 54 -39.68 8.78 -1.89
CA ARG A 54 -40.52 9.58 -1.00
C ARG A 54 -41.68 8.73 -0.47
N PRO A 55 -42.11 8.91 0.80
CA PRO A 55 -41.69 9.95 1.75
C PRO A 55 -40.46 9.59 2.61
N ASN A 56 -39.87 8.42 2.43
CA ASN A 56 -38.81 7.88 3.31
C ASN A 56 -37.43 8.50 3.10
N GLN A 57 -37.29 9.47 2.19
CA GLN A 57 -36.04 10.16 1.91
C GLN A 57 -35.69 11.15 3.05
N PRO A 58 -34.69 10.87 3.91
CA PRO A 58 -34.32 11.80 4.96
C PRO A 58 -33.61 13.03 4.35
N THR A 59 -33.68 14.16 5.07
CA THR A 59 -32.88 15.34 4.73
C THR A 59 -31.44 15.12 5.15
N ARG A 60 -30.49 15.80 4.48
CA ARG A 60 -29.06 15.76 4.88
C ARG A 60 -28.88 16.10 6.37
N ALA A 61 -29.55 17.14 6.85
CA ALA A 61 -29.50 17.54 8.26
C ALA A 61 -30.03 16.46 9.22
N ALA A 62 -31.12 15.77 8.86
CA ALA A 62 -31.65 14.68 9.66
C ALA A 62 -30.70 13.47 9.70
N THR A 63 -30.07 13.15 8.57
CA THR A 63 -29.06 12.09 8.48
C THR A 63 -27.83 12.43 9.32
N GLU A 64 -27.27 13.63 9.21
CA GLU A 64 -26.09 14.07 9.98
C GLU A 64 -26.34 14.06 11.49
N LYS A 65 -27.57 14.36 11.92
CA LYS A 65 -27.95 14.28 13.34
C LYS A 65 -27.89 12.85 13.89
N LEU A 66 -28.20 11.85 13.05
CA LEU A 66 -28.18 10.43 13.43
C LEU A 66 -26.82 9.77 13.19
N CYS A 67 -26.06 10.27 12.22
CA CYS A 67 -24.73 9.78 11.84
C CYS A 67 -23.83 11.00 11.53
N PRO A 68 -23.11 11.54 12.52
CA PRO A 68 -22.21 12.68 12.32
C PRO A 68 -21.13 12.42 11.25
N GLU A 69 -20.63 11.18 11.16
CA GLU A 69 -19.68 10.74 10.13
C GLU A 69 -20.21 10.96 8.71
N TYR A 70 -21.52 10.95 8.49
CA TYR A 70 -22.12 11.27 7.20
C TYR A 70 -21.88 12.74 6.80
N GLY A 71 -21.82 13.64 7.78
CA GLY A 71 -21.50 15.06 7.55
C GLY A 71 -20.07 15.23 7.07
N LEU A 72 -19.12 14.60 7.77
CA LEU A 72 -17.71 14.56 7.37
C LEU A 72 -17.52 13.89 6.00
N LEU A 73 -18.23 12.79 5.74
CA LEU A 73 -18.20 12.12 4.44
C LEU A 73 -18.67 13.05 3.30
N GLY A 74 -19.72 13.86 3.56
CA GLY A 74 -20.18 14.87 2.62
C GLY A 74 -19.11 15.93 2.33
N ASP A 75 -18.35 16.35 3.33
CA ASP A 75 -17.26 17.33 3.15
C ASP A 75 -16.11 16.75 2.34
N ILE A 76 -15.73 15.50 2.61
CA ILE A 76 -14.75 14.73 1.82
C ILE A 76 -15.15 14.68 0.34
N VAL A 77 -16.39 14.29 0.04
CA VAL A 77 -16.89 14.19 -1.35
C VAL A 77 -16.90 15.55 -2.03
N ASN A 78 -17.38 16.59 -1.35
CA ASN A 78 -17.45 17.92 -1.93
C ASN A 78 -16.07 18.55 -2.13
N ALA A 79 -15.15 18.40 -1.18
CA ALA A 79 -13.78 18.88 -1.31
C ALA A 79 -13.05 18.16 -2.46
N ALA A 80 -13.17 16.83 -2.56
CA ALA A 80 -12.59 16.07 -3.67
C ALA A 80 -13.13 16.51 -5.05
N LYS A 81 -14.44 16.82 -5.13
CA LYS A 81 -15.09 17.29 -6.36
C LYS A 81 -14.72 18.73 -6.73
N HIS A 82 -14.67 19.62 -5.75
CA HIS A 82 -14.53 21.07 -5.96
C HIS A 82 -13.13 21.62 -5.69
N LYS A 83 -12.18 20.74 -5.32
CA LYS A 83 -10.85 21.06 -4.79
C LYS A 83 -10.89 21.73 -3.42
N SER A 84 -11.77 22.71 -3.22
CA SER A 84 -12.03 23.33 -1.92
C SER A 84 -13.50 23.71 -1.74
N ILE A 85 -13.93 23.80 -0.49
CA ILE A 85 -15.27 24.21 -0.07
C ILE A 85 -15.18 25.26 1.03
N SER A 86 -16.06 26.27 0.94
CA SER A 86 -16.14 27.38 1.90
C SER A 86 -17.56 27.65 2.39
N ARG A 87 -18.56 27.02 1.76
CA ARG A 87 -19.96 27.19 2.13
C ARG A 87 -20.30 26.35 3.35
N ASN A 88 -21.04 26.92 4.29
CA ASN A 88 -21.56 26.20 5.44
C ASN A 88 -22.42 24.99 5.02
N THR A 89 -22.25 23.91 5.76
CA THR A 89 -22.96 22.64 5.66
C THR A 89 -24.01 22.57 6.78
N PRO A 90 -24.88 21.54 6.83
CA PRO A 90 -25.87 21.44 7.90
C PRO A 90 -25.27 21.39 9.31
N HIS A 91 -24.01 20.95 9.47
CA HIS A 91 -23.27 20.96 10.73
C HIS A 91 -22.40 22.22 10.94
N GLY A 92 -22.45 23.22 10.06
CA GLY A 92 -21.74 24.49 10.21
C GLY A 92 -20.56 24.65 9.25
N THR A 93 -19.41 25.10 9.75
CA THR A 93 -18.19 25.22 8.95
C THR A 93 -17.71 23.83 8.51
N PRO A 94 -17.26 23.64 7.25
CA PRO A 94 -16.74 22.36 6.81
C PRO A 94 -15.65 21.78 7.74
N LEU A 95 -15.82 20.51 8.11
CA LEU A 95 -14.83 19.76 8.90
C LEU A 95 -13.58 19.45 8.08
N LEU A 96 -13.72 19.37 6.76
CA LEU A 96 -12.65 19.24 5.77
C LEU A 96 -12.93 20.20 4.61
N ALA A 97 -12.05 21.18 4.40
CA ALA A 97 -12.29 22.28 3.47
C ALA A 97 -11.55 22.13 2.13
N ASP A 98 -10.47 21.34 2.05
CA ASP A 98 -9.63 21.22 0.86
C ASP A 98 -9.26 19.76 0.56
N ALA A 99 -9.21 19.40 -0.73
CA ALA A 99 -8.86 18.04 -1.17
C ALA A 99 -7.45 17.61 -0.75
N THR A 100 -6.53 18.56 -0.53
CA THR A 100 -5.17 18.29 -0.02
C THR A 100 -5.14 17.82 1.43
N GLN A 101 -6.26 17.95 2.15
CA GLN A 101 -6.44 17.37 3.49
C GLN A 101 -6.73 15.86 3.45
N ILE A 102 -6.86 15.27 2.26
CA ILE A 102 -7.07 13.83 2.07
C ILE A 102 -5.76 13.25 1.52
N ASP A 103 -5.07 12.44 2.32
CA ASP A 103 -3.77 11.87 1.95
C ASP A 103 -3.72 10.35 2.09
N GLU A 104 -3.11 9.70 1.09
CA GLU A 104 -2.70 8.30 1.18
C GLU A 104 -1.39 8.22 1.99
N ARG A 105 -1.36 7.30 2.95
CA ARG A 105 -0.27 7.17 3.92
C ARG A 105 0.15 5.71 4.08
N ILE A 106 1.45 5.48 4.10
CA ILE A 106 2.02 4.22 4.57
C ILE A 106 2.26 4.35 6.07
N VAL A 107 1.70 3.43 6.83
CA VAL A 107 1.85 3.33 8.26
C VAL A 107 2.76 2.16 8.56
N LEU A 108 3.90 2.44 9.19
CA LEU A 108 4.88 1.46 9.60
C LEU A 108 4.78 1.30 11.12
N THR A 109 4.27 0.16 11.56
CA THR A 109 4.16 -0.19 12.98
C THR A 109 5.31 -1.09 13.38
N GLU A 110 6.14 -0.63 14.33
CA GLU A 110 7.18 -1.43 14.95
C GLU A 110 6.60 -2.31 16.06
N TYR A 111 6.89 -3.61 15.97
CA TYR A 111 6.54 -4.64 16.94
C TYR A 111 7.82 -5.28 17.49
N LEU A 112 7.68 -6.03 18.58
CA LEU A 112 8.78 -6.73 19.24
C LEU A 112 8.41 -8.20 19.45
N ASP A 113 9.30 -9.11 19.08
CA ASP A 113 9.21 -10.54 19.43
C ASP A 113 10.55 -11.04 20.01
N GLU A 114 10.63 -12.35 20.29
CA GLU A 114 11.83 -13.00 20.83
C GLU A 114 13.07 -12.87 19.92
N LYS A 115 12.87 -12.62 18.61
CA LYS A 115 13.96 -12.41 17.63
C LYS A 115 14.34 -10.93 17.48
N GLY A 116 13.68 -10.04 18.22
CA GLY A 116 13.92 -8.59 18.19
C GLY A 116 12.84 -7.82 17.41
N PRO A 117 13.08 -6.54 17.12
CA PRO A 117 12.08 -5.69 16.50
C PRO A 117 11.80 -6.10 15.05
N TYR A 118 10.57 -5.89 14.60
CA TYR A 118 10.17 -6.00 13.20
C TYR A 118 9.10 -4.96 12.89
N ARG A 119 8.81 -4.73 11.61
CA ARG A 119 7.90 -3.67 11.16
C ARG A 119 6.84 -4.22 10.24
N PHE A 120 5.59 -3.88 10.52
CA PHE A 120 4.47 -4.13 9.62
C PHE A 120 4.13 -2.86 8.85
N ALA A 121 3.95 -2.98 7.54
CA ALA A 121 3.62 -1.86 6.68
C ALA A 121 2.19 -1.98 6.19
N GLU A 122 1.40 -0.94 6.39
CA GLU A 122 0.01 -0.87 5.94
C GLU A 122 -0.22 0.42 5.18
N LYS A 123 -1.21 0.40 4.30
CA LYS A 123 -1.68 1.60 3.62
C LYS A 123 -3.02 2.04 4.17
N THR A 124 -3.19 3.36 4.26
CA THR A 124 -4.45 3.95 4.69
C THR A 124 -4.69 5.29 4.00
N VAL A 125 -5.95 5.72 3.95
CA VAL A 125 -6.33 7.05 3.49
C VAL A 125 -6.81 7.84 4.70
N ILE A 126 -6.16 8.96 4.95
CA ILE A 126 -6.41 9.82 6.11
C ILE A 126 -7.13 11.09 5.64
N ALA A 127 -8.10 11.53 6.44
CA ALA A 127 -8.70 12.85 6.35
C ALA A 127 -8.19 13.72 7.52
N LYS A 128 -7.50 14.81 7.20
CA LYS A 128 -7.03 15.83 8.17
C LYS A 128 -8.13 16.87 8.37
N LEU A 129 -8.68 16.97 9.56
CA LEU A 129 -9.77 17.88 9.86
C LEU A 129 -9.26 19.30 10.10
N SER A 130 -10.16 20.28 10.03
CA SER A 130 -9.86 21.70 10.25
C SER A 130 -9.36 22.01 11.67
N ASP A 131 -9.62 21.13 12.64
CA ASP A 131 -9.09 21.23 14.02
C ASP A 131 -7.69 20.61 14.18
N GLY A 132 -7.12 20.07 13.10
CA GLY A 132 -5.82 19.39 13.08
C GLY A 132 -5.86 17.92 13.46
N SER A 133 -7.02 17.38 13.86
CA SER A 133 -7.19 15.95 14.10
C SER A 133 -7.20 15.16 12.79
N GLU A 134 -6.99 13.85 12.88
CA GLU A 134 -6.97 12.95 11.74
C GLU A 134 -7.98 11.81 11.92
N ARG A 135 -8.62 11.39 10.83
CA ARG A 135 -9.55 10.26 10.80
C ARG A 135 -9.19 9.29 9.67
N ASP A 136 -9.26 7.98 9.92
CA ASP A 136 -9.14 6.97 8.87
C ASP A 136 -10.41 6.96 8.03
N LEU A 137 -10.28 7.16 6.72
CA LEU A 137 -11.41 7.22 5.81
C LEU A 137 -12.19 5.90 5.77
N PHE A 138 -11.53 4.76 5.92
CA PHE A 138 -12.21 3.47 5.96
C PHE A 138 -13.10 3.30 7.21
N GLU A 139 -12.68 3.84 8.36
CA GLU A 139 -13.51 3.89 9.56
C GLU A 139 -14.77 4.73 9.32
N ILE A 140 -14.62 5.94 8.76
CA ILE A 140 -15.75 6.83 8.41
C ILE A 140 -16.72 6.10 7.47
N LEU A 141 -16.20 5.49 6.40
CA LEU A 141 -17.01 4.74 5.42
C LEU A 141 -17.78 3.59 6.09
N THR A 142 -17.13 2.85 6.99
CA THR A 142 -17.74 1.71 7.69
C THR A 142 -18.86 2.15 8.63
N VAL A 143 -18.68 3.26 9.36
CA VAL A 143 -19.74 3.84 10.20
C VAL A 143 -20.95 4.25 9.36
N VAL A 144 -20.73 4.96 8.24
CA VAL A 144 -21.80 5.39 7.34
C VAL A 144 -22.48 4.20 6.65
N MET A 145 -21.71 3.18 6.26
CA MET A 145 -22.23 1.94 5.69
C MET A 145 -23.19 1.23 6.66
N ASN A 146 -22.78 1.06 7.92
CA ASN A 146 -23.60 0.45 8.97
C ASN A 146 -24.85 1.29 9.30
N TYR A 147 -24.75 2.62 9.24
CA TYR A 147 -25.93 3.49 9.33
C TYR A 147 -26.93 3.19 8.22
N TRP A 148 -26.48 3.09 6.97
CA TRP A 148 -27.35 2.79 5.84
C TRP A 148 -27.96 1.39 5.88
N GLU A 149 -27.19 0.36 6.26
CA GLU A 149 -27.69 -0.99 6.48
C GLU A 149 -28.85 -0.98 7.49
N ASN A 150 -28.65 -0.36 8.65
CA ASN A 150 -29.67 -0.28 9.70
C ASN A 150 -30.88 0.54 9.25
N PHE A 151 -30.67 1.66 8.55
CA PHE A 151 -31.74 2.50 8.05
C PHE A 151 -32.61 1.76 7.03
N LEU A 152 -32.00 1.12 6.03
CA LEU A 152 -32.72 0.39 4.98
C LEU A 152 -33.41 -0.87 5.52
N TYR A 153 -32.79 -1.57 6.47
CA TYR A 153 -33.42 -2.69 7.17
C TYR A 153 -34.66 -2.23 7.96
N SER A 154 -34.58 -1.09 8.67
CA SER A 154 -35.71 -0.55 9.44
C SER A 154 -36.91 -0.16 8.58
N LEU A 155 -36.67 0.14 7.29
CA LEU A 155 -37.72 0.43 6.29
C LEU A 155 -38.27 -0.82 5.60
N GLY A 156 -37.76 -2.02 5.91
CA GLY A 156 -38.14 -3.27 5.25
C GLY A 156 -37.63 -3.40 3.81
N ILE A 157 -36.65 -2.59 3.41
CA ILE A 157 -36.03 -2.65 2.08
C ILE A 157 -35.04 -3.83 2.03
N LEU A 158 -34.22 -3.97 3.07
CA LEU A 158 -33.30 -5.11 3.20
C LEU A 158 -33.96 -6.26 3.97
N PRO A 159 -33.79 -7.52 3.53
CA PRO A 159 -34.39 -8.68 4.21
C PRO A 159 -33.68 -9.02 5.53
N SER A 160 -32.43 -8.60 5.69
CA SER A 160 -31.61 -8.90 6.87
C SER A 160 -30.61 -7.78 7.11
N LEU A 161 -30.35 -7.46 8.38
CA LEU A 161 -29.32 -6.51 8.77
C LEU A 161 -27.92 -7.13 8.63
N ARG A 162 -27.03 -6.47 7.88
CA ARG A 162 -25.60 -6.80 7.86
C ARG A 162 -24.83 -5.79 8.69
N ILE A 163 -23.78 -6.26 9.37
CA ILE A 163 -22.87 -5.41 10.14
C ILE A 163 -21.48 -5.57 9.53
N PHE A 164 -20.91 -4.44 9.10
CA PHE A 164 -19.56 -4.37 8.59
C PHE A 164 -18.60 -4.07 9.75
N PRO A 165 -17.62 -4.96 10.03
CA PRO A 165 -16.67 -4.73 11.10
C PRO A 165 -15.72 -3.58 10.75
N ASN A 166 -15.37 -2.79 11.76
CA ASN A 166 -14.24 -1.88 11.65
C ASN A 166 -12.97 -2.65 12.05
N ASP A 167 -12.16 -3.04 11.06
CA ASP A 167 -10.88 -3.68 11.30
C ASP A 167 -9.84 -2.65 11.72
N SER A 168 -10.05 -2.00 12.87
CA SER A 168 -9.01 -1.16 13.43
C SER A 168 -7.84 -2.07 13.81
N ASN A 169 -6.71 -1.94 13.13
CA ASN A 169 -5.49 -2.75 13.30
C ASN A 169 -4.77 -2.53 14.64
N LYS A 170 -5.53 -2.36 15.73
CA LYS A 170 -5.01 -2.06 17.07
C LYS A 170 -4.54 -3.31 17.82
N HIS A 171 -4.48 -4.47 17.17
CA HIS A 171 -4.01 -5.69 17.80
C HIS A 171 -2.53 -5.93 17.46
N PRO A 172 -1.79 -6.65 18.32
CA PRO A 172 -0.46 -7.11 17.96
C PRO A 172 -0.56 -7.98 16.71
N ARG A 173 0.37 -7.75 15.77
CA ARG A 173 0.61 -8.63 14.63
C ARG A 173 1.74 -9.58 15.00
N THR A 174 1.91 -10.64 14.21
CA THR A 174 3.02 -11.58 14.30
C THR A 174 4.02 -11.34 13.16
N ARG A 175 5.27 -11.78 13.33
CA ARG A 175 6.27 -11.73 12.26
C ARG A 175 5.84 -12.51 11.02
N LYS A 176 5.14 -13.63 11.20
CA LYS A 176 4.61 -14.43 10.08
C LYS A 176 3.57 -13.66 9.26
N GLU A 177 2.63 -12.97 9.91
CA GLU A 177 1.66 -12.12 9.22
C GLU A 177 2.36 -11.01 8.41
N TRP A 178 3.45 -10.46 8.94
CA TRP A 178 4.27 -9.50 8.19
C TRP A 178 4.93 -10.12 6.95
N GLU A 179 5.53 -11.29 7.07
CA GLU A 179 6.18 -12.00 5.95
C GLU A 179 5.17 -12.33 4.84
N GLU A 180 3.94 -12.68 5.19
CA GLU A 180 2.87 -13.04 4.26
C GLU A 180 2.17 -11.82 3.62
N ASN A 181 2.24 -10.64 4.23
CA ASN A 181 1.53 -9.42 3.79
C ASN A 181 2.51 -8.27 3.54
N ARG A 182 3.54 -8.50 2.74
CA ARG A 182 4.46 -7.44 2.32
C ARG A 182 3.71 -6.39 1.48
N LEU A 183 4.09 -5.12 1.68
CA LEU A 183 3.52 -4.01 0.93
C LEU A 183 4.42 -3.66 -0.26
N ASP A 184 3.93 -3.97 -1.45
CA ASP A 184 4.52 -3.58 -2.72
C ASP A 184 4.18 -2.12 -3.06
N PHE A 185 5.05 -1.51 -3.86
CA PHE A 185 4.91 -0.11 -4.21
C PHE A 185 4.99 0.13 -5.72
N GLU A 186 3.94 0.69 -6.30
CA GLU A 186 3.87 0.99 -7.73
C GLU A 186 4.05 2.48 -8.03
N ILE A 187 5.06 2.80 -8.84
CA ILE A 187 5.34 4.16 -9.33
C ILE A 187 5.20 4.19 -10.86
N VAL A 188 4.55 5.23 -11.39
CA VAL A 188 4.51 5.48 -12.84
C VAL A 188 5.60 6.49 -13.20
N LYS A 189 6.50 6.09 -14.11
CA LYS A 189 7.57 6.96 -14.59
C LYS A 189 6.99 8.24 -15.22
N GLY A 190 7.56 9.40 -14.86
CA GLY A 190 7.14 10.70 -15.40
C GLY A 190 5.92 11.31 -14.69
N HIS A 191 5.31 10.61 -13.74
CA HIS A 191 4.24 11.17 -12.90
C HIS A 191 4.79 11.66 -11.56
N ARG A 192 4.09 12.63 -10.97
CA ARG A 192 4.41 13.13 -9.62
C ARG A 192 4.33 12.00 -8.61
N PHE A 193 5.40 11.85 -7.84
CA PHE A 193 5.44 10.97 -6.67
C PHE A 193 5.21 11.78 -5.40
N HIS A 194 4.18 11.43 -4.63
CA HIS A 194 3.94 12.00 -3.31
C HIS A 194 3.53 10.88 -2.36
N GLN A 195 4.35 10.62 -1.35
CA GLN A 195 4.11 9.59 -0.36
C GLN A 195 4.27 10.17 1.03
N SER A 196 3.25 9.99 1.86
CA SER A 196 3.32 10.29 3.29
C SER A 196 3.56 9.01 4.08
N MET A 197 4.38 9.07 5.12
CA MET A 197 4.67 7.92 5.98
C MET A 197 4.44 8.29 7.44
N ARG A 198 3.90 7.35 8.22
CA ARG A 198 3.80 7.44 9.68
C ARG A 198 4.57 6.29 10.30
N LEU A 199 5.52 6.61 11.18
CA LEU A 199 6.22 5.65 12.03
C LEU A 199 5.51 5.59 13.39
N GLN A 200 5.20 4.39 13.83
CA GLN A 200 4.55 4.13 15.12
C GLN A 200 5.07 2.83 15.72
N ARG A 201 4.82 2.60 17.00
CA ARG A 201 5.21 1.39 17.74
C ARG A 201 4.01 0.85 18.50
N PHE A 202 3.91 -0.48 18.59
CA PHE A 202 2.96 -1.12 19.47
C PHE A 202 3.50 -1.16 20.91
N ASN A 203 2.78 -0.57 21.85
CA ASN A 203 3.06 -0.62 23.27
C ASN A 203 2.34 -1.83 23.88
N TYR A 204 3.10 -2.87 24.23
CA TYR A 204 2.58 -4.13 24.79
C TYR A 204 2.07 -4.01 26.22
N GLN A 205 2.39 -2.92 26.95
CA GLN A 205 1.89 -2.71 28.30
C GLN A 205 0.48 -2.10 28.29
N THR A 206 0.25 -1.18 27.36
CA THR A 206 -1.04 -0.49 27.21
C THR A 206 -1.95 -1.12 26.16
N GLU A 207 -1.42 -2.04 25.36
CA GLU A 207 -2.07 -2.61 24.16
C GLU A 207 -2.52 -1.53 23.17
N THR A 208 -1.72 -0.47 23.05
CA THR A 208 -2.00 0.66 22.15
C THR A 208 -0.88 0.91 21.16
N ILE A 209 -1.24 1.50 20.03
CA ILE A 209 -0.28 2.01 19.05
C ILE A 209 0.07 3.46 19.42
N GLU A 210 1.37 3.77 19.47
CA GLU A 210 1.90 5.08 19.82
C GLU A 210 2.78 5.62 18.68
N PRO A 211 2.71 6.92 18.36
CA PRO A 211 3.59 7.52 17.36
C PRO A 211 5.06 7.47 17.84
N ILE A 212 5.98 7.21 16.92
CA ILE A 212 7.41 7.35 17.20
C ILE A 212 7.77 8.82 17.02
N ASP A 213 8.33 9.44 18.06
CA ASP A 213 8.87 10.80 17.96
C ASP A 213 10.15 10.79 17.10
N LEU A 214 10.11 11.55 16.01
CA LEU A 214 11.21 11.70 15.06
C LEU A 214 11.91 13.06 15.21
N THR A 215 11.57 13.85 16.23
CA THR A 215 12.19 15.15 16.48
C THR A 215 13.71 14.99 16.60
N GLY A 216 14.45 15.71 15.76
CA GLY A 216 15.92 15.62 15.68
C GLY A 216 16.48 14.42 14.89
N SER A 217 15.63 13.56 14.33
CA SER A 217 16.07 12.41 13.52
C SER A 217 16.26 12.78 12.04
N GLN A 218 17.23 12.15 11.37
CA GLN A 218 17.38 12.21 9.92
C GLN A 218 16.76 10.96 9.29
N VAL A 219 15.67 11.12 8.55
CA VAL A 219 15.06 10.04 7.78
C VAL A 219 15.73 9.96 6.40
N LYS A 220 16.31 8.80 6.07
CA LYS A 220 16.85 8.52 4.73
C LYS A 220 15.95 7.50 4.05
N PHE A 221 15.53 7.80 2.83
CA PHE A 221 14.74 6.91 2.00
C PHE A 221 15.46 6.76 0.67
N ASN A 222 15.68 5.51 0.26
CA ASN A 222 16.35 5.21 -0.98
C ASN A 222 15.40 4.41 -1.88
N ILE A 223 15.23 4.88 -3.11
CA ILE A 223 14.49 4.18 -4.16
C ILE A 223 15.52 3.73 -5.18
N TYR A 224 15.57 2.43 -5.43
CA TYR A 224 16.43 1.86 -6.46
C TYR A 224 15.57 1.18 -7.50
N LYS A 225 15.99 1.28 -8.76
CA LYS A 225 15.51 0.38 -9.80
C LYS A 225 16.29 -0.93 -9.63
N PRO A 226 15.64 -2.10 -9.51
CA PRO A 226 16.35 -3.37 -9.53
C PRO A 226 17.28 -3.40 -10.75
N ALA A 227 18.56 -3.69 -10.49
CA ALA A 227 19.54 -3.81 -11.54
C ALA A 227 19.35 -5.18 -12.18
N TYR A 228 18.65 -5.20 -13.30
CA TYR A 228 18.48 -6.43 -14.07
C TYR A 228 19.74 -6.79 -14.85
N GLU A 229 20.75 -5.92 -14.91
CA GLU A 229 21.95 -6.16 -15.72
C GLU A 229 23.18 -6.15 -14.83
N ILE A 230 23.94 -7.25 -14.88
CA ILE A 230 25.24 -7.37 -14.22
C ILE A 230 26.32 -7.52 -15.27
N ASN A 231 27.36 -6.69 -15.19
CA ASN A 231 28.53 -6.79 -16.04
C ASN A 231 29.54 -7.72 -15.38
N LEU A 232 29.78 -8.87 -16.01
CA LEU A 232 30.88 -9.77 -15.67
C LEU A 232 32.09 -9.37 -16.49
N SER A 233 33.25 -9.29 -15.85
CA SER A 233 34.54 -9.09 -16.52
C SER A 233 35.51 -10.21 -16.18
N LEU A 234 36.29 -10.63 -17.18
CA LEU A 234 37.38 -11.58 -17.05
C LEU A 234 38.63 -10.96 -17.66
N THR A 235 39.69 -10.81 -16.87
CA THR A 235 40.99 -10.32 -17.33
C THR A 235 41.90 -11.50 -17.57
N HIS A 236 42.44 -11.63 -18.78
CA HIS A 236 43.37 -12.69 -19.12
C HIS A 236 44.81 -12.25 -18.83
N ASP A 237 45.41 -12.80 -17.77
CA ASP A 237 46.71 -12.36 -17.24
C ASP A 237 47.84 -12.34 -18.28
N ALA A 238 47.90 -13.33 -19.18
CA ALA A 238 49.00 -13.43 -20.13
C ALA A 238 48.92 -12.40 -21.26
N SER A 239 47.71 -11.94 -21.63
CA SER A 239 47.52 -10.96 -22.70
C SER A 239 47.17 -9.56 -22.19
N GLY A 240 46.80 -9.43 -20.92
CA GLY A 240 46.25 -8.20 -20.33
C GLY A 240 44.91 -7.77 -20.93
N LYS A 241 44.26 -8.60 -21.75
CA LYS A 241 42.96 -8.27 -22.36
C LYS A 241 41.84 -8.53 -21.36
N GLU A 242 40.91 -7.59 -21.29
CA GLU A 242 39.68 -7.69 -20.52
C GLU A 242 38.52 -8.09 -21.45
N PHE A 243 37.79 -9.14 -21.08
CA PHE A 243 36.59 -9.61 -21.75
C PHE A 243 35.38 -9.27 -20.88
N LYS A 244 34.29 -8.77 -21.47
CA LYS A 244 33.09 -8.33 -20.73
C LYS A 244 31.84 -8.97 -21.28
N LYS A 245 30.94 -9.37 -20.39
CA LYS A 245 29.62 -9.88 -20.74
C LYS A 245 28.57 -9.38 -19.77
N THR A 246 27.47 -8.89 -20.28
CA THR A 246 26.32 -8.49 -19.47
C THR A 246 25.35 -9.66 -19.37
N ILE A 247 24.98 -10.02 -18.14
CA ILE A 247 23.92 -11.00 -17.88
C ILE A 247 22.67 -10.25 -17.41
N THR A 248 21.51 -10.76 -17.79
CA THR A 248 20.24 -10.26 -17.29
C THR A 248 19.75 -11.15 -16.15
N LEU A 249 19.54 -10.57 -14.97
CA LEU A 249 18.93 -11.23 -13.83
C LEU A 249 17.40 -11.23 -13.96
N SER A 250 16.79 -12.29 -13.46
CA SER A 250 15.35 -12.29 -13.15
C SER A 250 15.02 -11.34 -12.00
N ASP A 251 13.73 -11.05 -11.81
CA ASP A 251 13.25 -10.18 -10.73
C ASP A 251 13.67 -10.72 -9.35
N ASP A 252 13.48 -12.01 -9.10
CA ASP A 252 13.82 -12.67 -7.83
C ASP A 252 15.34 -12.67 -7.56
N GLU A 253 16.15 -12.88 -8.60
CA GLU A 253 17.61 -12.82 -8.50
C GLU A 253 18.10 -11.40 -8.22
N SER A 254 17.53 -10.40 -8.91
CA SER A 254 17.86 -8.99 -8.69
C SER A 254 17.46 -8.52 -7.29
N GLU A 255 16.29 -8.95 -6.79
CA GLU A 255 15.87 -8.69 -5.42
C GLU A 255 16.83 -9.33 -4.42
N THR A 256 17.25 -10.58 -4.63
CA THR A 256 18.19 -11.26 -3.73
C THR A 256 19.55 -10.54 -3.70
N VAL A 257 20.09 -10.16 -4.87
CA VAL A 257 21.32 -9.35 -5.00
C VAL A 257 21.21 -8.02 -4.24
N ALA A 258 20.05 -7.35 -4.31
CA ALA A 258 19.80 -6.09 -3.62
C ALA A 258 19.75 -6.24 -2.09
N HIS A 259 19.43 -7.43 -1.58
CA HIS A 259 19.42 -7.74 -0.14
C HIS A 259 20.80 -8.13 0.42
N CYS A 260 21.80 -8.43 -0.44
CA CYS A 260 23.17 -8.68 -0.01
C CYS A 260 23.78 -7.42 0.63
N LYS A 261 24.28 -7.56 1.87
CA LYS A 261 24.78 -6.43 2.66
C LYS A 261 26.20 -6.04 2.29
N THR A 262 27.01 -7.00 1.88
CA THR A 262 28.40 -6.81 1.48
C THR A 262 28.59 -7.14 0.01
N ASP A 263 29.68 -6.66 -0.57
CA ASP A 263 30.01 -6.98 -1.96
C ASP A 263 30.46 -8.45 -2.10
N GLU A 264 31.03 -9.05 -1.04
CA GLU A 264 31.35 -10.48 -0.98
C GLU A 264 30.10 -11.36 -1.04
N ASP A 265 29.06 -11.06 -0.24
CA ASP A 265 27.78 -11.78 -0.27
C ASP A 265 27.16 -11.70 -1.66
N ARG A 266 27.24 -10.50 -2.26
CA ARG A 266 26.67 -10.20 -3.57
C ARG A 266 27.40 -11.00 -4.66
N GLN A 267 28.74 -11.03 -4.63
CA GLN A 267 29.55 -11.80 -5.55
C GLN A 267 29.34 -13.30 -5.39
N ALA A 268 29.26 -13.81 -4.16
CA ALA A 268 29.00 -15.22 -3.88
C ALA A 268 27.65 -15.68 -4.42
N TYR A 269 26.60 -14.86 -4.23
CA TYR A 269 25.29 -15.13 -4.79
C TYR A 269 25.30 -15.09 -6.33
N ILE A 270 25.86 -14.03 -6.94
CA ILE A 270 25.96 -13.93 -8.41
C ILE A 270 26.71 -15.14 -8.98
N ASN A 271 27.82 -15.53 -8.36
CA ASN A 271 28.60 -16.70 -8.78
C ASN A 271 27.81 -18.00 -8.64
N SER A 272 26.82 -18.08 -7.76
CA SER A 272 25.96 -19.27 -7.66
C SER A 272 24.92 -19.38 -8.77
N LEU A 273 24.69 -18.32 -9.54
CA LEU A 273 23.64 -18.27 -10.56
C LEU A 273 24.04 -19.04 -11.83
N PRO A 274 23.15 -19.89 -12.39
CA PRO A 274 23.41 -20.60 -13.64
C PRO A 274 23.74 -19.68 -14.81
N CYS A 275 23.08 -18.53 -14.93
CA CYS A 275 23.33 -17.55 -15.99
C CYS A 275 24.73 -16.93 -15.89
N ALA A 276 25.23 -16.71 -14.68
CA ALA A 276 26.57 -16.22 -14.44
C ALA A 276 27.62 -17.28 -14.77
N HIS A 277 27.40 -18.55 -14.36
CA HIS A 277 28.28 -19.66 -14.73
C HIS A 277 28.43 -19.81 -16.24
N GLU A 278 27.33 -19.78 -16.98
CA GLU A 278 27.35 -19.90 -18.44
C GLU A 278 28.07 -18.71 -19.09
N ALA A 279 27.82 -17.49 -18.60
CA ALA A 279 28.51 -16.30 -19.10
C ALA A 279 30.02 -16.33 -18.81
N LEU A 280 30.44 -16.75 -17.62
CA LEU A 280 31.86 -16.92 -17.26
C LEU A 280 32.53 -17.99 -18.11
N ARG A 281 31.84 -19.11 -18.39
CA ARG A 281 32.34 -20.16 -19.28
C ARG A 281 32.59 -19.62 -20.69
N GLN A 282 31.64 -18.86 -21.23
CA GLN A 282 31.78 -18.26 -22.56
C GLN A 282 32.93 -17.24 -22.60
N LEU A 283 33.07 -16.40 -21.57
CA LEU A 283 34.22 -15.51 -21.42
C LEU A 283 35.56 -16.28 -21.37
N ALA A 284 35.60 -17.43 -20.69
CA ALA A 284 36.80 -18.27 -20.61
C ALA A 284 37.15 -18.92 -21.95
N ILE A 285 36.16 -19.33 -22.74
CA ILE A 285 36.35 -19.83 -24.12
C ILE A 285 36.88 -18.71 -25.02
N GLU A 286 36.27 -17.51 -24.97
CA GLU A 286 36.72 -16.34 -25.74
C GLU A 286 38.14 -15.89 -25.39
N ALA A 287 38.53 -16.04 -24.12
CA ALA A 287 39.88 -15.76 -23.64
C ALA A 287 40.90 -16.86 -24.00
N GLY A 288 40.46 -18.00 -24.54
CA GLY A 288 41.31 -19.15 -24.85
C GLY A 288 41.84 -19.88 -23.62
N VAL A 289 41.18 -19.73 -22.47
CA VAL A 289 41.56 -20.38 -21.19
C VAL A 289 41.05 -21.83 -21.15
N VAL A 290 39.90 -22.09 -21.79
CA VAL A 290 39.24 -23.40 -21.82
C VAL A 290 39.09 -23.83 -23.27
N ASN A 291 39.52 -25.05 -23.60
CA ASN A 291 39.23 -25.65 -24.89
C ASN A 291 37.78 -26.14 -24.91
N ASP A 292 37.05 -25.84 -25.99
CA ASP A 292 35.62 -26.14 -26.19
C ASP A 292 35.28 -27.66 -26.21
N SER A 293 36.25 -28.53 -25.97
CA SER A 293 36.02 -29.94 -25.70
C SER A 293 35.22 -30.08 -24.40
N ALA A 294 34.12 -30.84 -24.44
CA ALA A 294 33.08 -30.99 -23.42
C ALA A 294 33.51 -31.60 -22.06
N ASP A 295 34.70 -31.27 -21.57
CA ASP A 295 35.14 -31.59 -20.23
C ASP A 295 34.40 -30.69 -19.23
N THR A 296 33.50 -31.31 -18.47
CA THR A 296 32.74 -30.71 -17.39
C THR A 296 33.69 -30.04 -16.39
N LEU A 297 33.78 -28.72 -16.44
CA LEU A 297 34.59 -27.91 -15.54
C LEU A 297 34.01 -27.97 -14.12
N ASN A 298 34.64 -28.74 -13.24
CA ASN A 298 34.53 -28.57 -11.80
C ASN A 298 35.36 -27.33 -11.41
N ILE A 299 34.76 -26.14 -11.50
CA ILE A 299 35.35 -24.91 -10.97
C ILE A 299 35.23 -24.98 -9.44
N SER A 300 36.21 -25.60 -8.78
CA SER A 300 36.34 -25.50 -7.33
C SER A 300 36.80 -24.08 -7.00
N ASN A 301 35.95 -23.30 -6.32
CA ASN A 301 36.33 -22.05 -5.69
C ASN A 301 37.50 -22.32 -4.74
N LYS A 302 38.73 -22.01 -5.16
CA LYS A 302 39.86 -21.94 -4.23
C LYS A 302 39.69 -20.65 -3.43
N GLU A 303 39.19 -20.79 -2.21
CA GLU A 303 39.24 -19.75 -1.19
C GLU A 303 40.70 -19.31 -1.01
N GLY A 304 41.00 -18.07 -1.39
CA GLY A 304 42.28 -17.43 -1.11
C GLY A 304 42.24 -16.85 0.31
N THR A 305 43.08 -17.40 1.19
CA THR A 305 43.53 -16.77 2.45
C THR A 305 44.44 -15.59 2.19
#